data_AF-A0A0F2Q6E5-F1
#
_entry.id   AF-A0A0F2Q6E5-F1
#
_cell.length_a   1.000
_cell.length_b   1.000
_cell.length_c   1.000
_cell.angle_alpha   90.00
_cell.angle_beta   90.00
_cell.angle_gamma   90.00
#
_symmetry.space_group_name_H-M   'P 1'
#
loop_
_entity.id
_entity.type
_entity.pdbx_description
1 polymer ?
#
loop_
_entity_poly.entity_id
_entity_poly.type
_entity_poly.pdbx_seq_one_letter_code
_entity_poly.pdbx_strand_id
1 'polypeptide(L)'
;MKKEPKLIICSLIFILGAFGNLFFSTALHLLLSRQMTVLKMLPLSECINSLFQSRQHWMLYLCLQGFSLILALMYYFTNLRPYQSDLVEITPEIKTPVSVGQFQHGSARWLNDEEKDKAFDSFILDPNHSLVKQLLMPEEKFKG
;
A
#
# COMPACT_ATOMS: atom_id res chain seq x y z
N MET A 1 0.74 2.13 1.62
CA MET A 1 -0.49 1.34 1.36
C MET A 1 -0.94 0.70 2.67
N LYS A 2 -2.19 0.93 3.09
CA LYS A 2 -2.78 0.26 4.26
C LYS A 2 -2.63 -1.27 4.08
N LYS A 3 -2.32 -2.01 5.16
CA LYS A 3 -2.07 -3.47 5.10
C LYS A 3 -3.33 -4.26 4.70
N GLU A 4 -4.50 -3.71 5.00
CA GLU A 4 -5.82 -4.33 4.78
C GLU A 4 -6.13 -4.65 3.30
N PRO A 5 -6.05 -3.71 2.33
CA PRO A 5 -6.32 -4.02 0.92
C PRO A 5 -5.36 -5.05 0.31
N LYS A 6 -4.11 -5.11 0.79
CA LYS A 6 -3.13 -6.10 0.28
C LYS A 6 -3.50 -7.52 0.70
N LEU A 7 -3.98 -7.70 1.92
CA LEU A 7 -4.44 -9.00 2.40
C LEU A 7 -5.68 -9.47 1.63
N ILE A 8 -6.59 -8.55 1.29
CA ILE A 8 -7.77 -8.86 0.46
C ILE A 8 -7.33 -9.36 -0.93
N ILE A 9 -6.42 -8.65 -1.60
CA ILE A 9 -5.92 -9.06 -2.92
C ILE A 9 -5.18 -10.40 -2.85
N CYS A 10 -4.34 -10.60 -1.83
CA CYS A 10 -3.64 -11.86 -1.59
C CYS A 10 -4.61 -13.03 -1.39
N SER A 11 -5.67 -12.82 -0.58
CA SER A 11 -6.74 -13.80 -0.37
C SER A 11 -7.50 -14.11 -1.67
N LEU A 12 -7.82 -13.08 -2.47
CA LEU A 12 -8.48 -13.24 -3.76
C LEU A 12 -7.64 -14.09 -4.72
N ILE A 13 -6.34 -13.82 -4.83
CA ILE A 13 -5.40 -14.60 -5.66
C ILE A 13 -5.37 -16.06 -5.20
N PHE A 14 -5.35 -16.31 -3.89
CA PHE A 14 -5.32 -17.66 -3.34
C PHE A 14 -6.61 -18.43 -3.61
N ILE A 15 -7.78 -17.80 -3.46
CA ILE A 15 -9.10 -18.42 -3.70
C ILE A 15 -9.30 -18.70 -5.19
N LEU A 16 -9.01 -17.71 -6.06
CA LEU A 16 -9.12 -17.88 -7.51
C LEU A 16 -8.13 -18.95 -8.01
N GLY A 17 -6.91 -18.93 -7.45
CA GLY A 17 -5.90 -19.97 -7.67
C GLY A 17 -6.38 -21.35 -7.27
N ALA A 18 -7.02 -21.51 -6.10
CA ALA A 18 -7.58 -22.78 -5.64
C ALA A 18 -8.64 -23.32 -6.60
N PHE A 19 -9.56 -22.45 -7.03
CA PHE A 19 -10.62 -22.84 -7.95
C PHE A 19 -10.07 -23.26 -9.32
N GLY A 20 -9.13 -22.49 -9.88
CA GLY A 20 -8.44 -22.87 -11.13
C GLY A 20 -7.60 -24.14 -10.99
N ASN A 21 -6.91 -24.29 -9.86
CA ASN A 21 -6.08 -25.45 -9.54
C ASN A 21 -6.91 -26.74 -9.45
N LEU A 22 -8.16 -26.68 -9.00
CA LEU A 22 -9.05 -27.85 -8.97
C LEU A 22 -9.21 -28.47 -10.36
N PHE A 23 -9.53 -27.66 -11.38
CA PHE A 23 -9.67 -28.14 -12.75
C PHE A 23 -8.33 -28.54 -13.36
N PHE A 24 -7.30 -27.72 -13.17
CA PHE A 24 -5.97 -27.95 -13.74
C PHE A 24 -5.31 -29.21 -13.19
N SER A 25 -5.37 -29.43 -11.87
CA SER A 25 -4.83 -30.62 -11.21
C SER A 25 -5.57 -31.89 -11.63
N THR A 26 -6.88 -31.83 -11.82
CA THR A 26 -7.68 -32.95 -12.32
C THR A 26 -7.29 -33.27 -13.77
N ALA A 27 -7.18 -32.26 -14.63
CA ALA A 27 -6.75 -32.42 -16.01
C ALA A 27 -5.33 -33.00 -16.10
N LEU A 28 -4.39 -32.49 -15.31
CA LEU A 28 -3.02 -33.00 -15.23
C LEU A 28 -2.97 -34.43 -14.73
N HIS A 29 -3.74 -34.76 -13.69
CA HIS A 29 -3.75 -36.12 -13.18
C HIS A 29 -4.28 -37.10 -14.22
N LEU A 30 -5.41 -36.79 -14.85
CA LEU A 30 -6.04 -37.66 -15.84
C LEU A 30 -5.15 -37.88 -17.08
N LEU A 31 -4.39 -36.83 -17.46
CA LEU A 31 -3.36 -36.89 -18.48
C LEU A 31 -2.18 -37.79 -18.06
N LEU A 32 -1.63 -37.60 -16.85
CA LEU A 32 -0.50 -38.38 -16.34
C LEU A 32 -0.84 -39.86 -16.16
N SER A 33 -2.06 -40.14 -15.70
CA SER A 33 -2.59 -41.51 -15.54
C SER A 33 -3.02 -42.14 -16.86
N ARG A 34 -2.83 -41.45 -18.00
CA ARG A 34 -3.21 -41.90 -19.36
C ARG A 34 -4.68 -42.29 -19.50
N GLN A 35 -5.55 -41.81 -18.61
CA GLN A 35 -6.98 -42.08 -18.66
C GLN A 35 -7.69 -41.20 -19.68
N MET A 36 -7.04 -40.13 -20.15
CA MET A 36 -7.57 -39.20 -21.16
C MET A 36 -6.49 -38.81 -22.17
N THR A 37 -6.89 -38.75 -23.45
CA THR A 37 -6.08 -38.21 -24.56
C THR A 37 -6.50 -36.80 -24.97
N VAL A 38 -7.61 -36.28 -24.43
CA VAL A 38 -8.19 -34.98 -24.75
C VAL A 38 -8.61 -34.26 -23.45
N LEU A 39 -8.30 -32.97 -23.35
CA LEU A 39 -8.75 -32.12 -22.24
C LEU A 39 -10.26 -31.91 -22.33
N LYS A 40 -11.00 -32.48 -21.37
CA LYS A 40 -12.44 -32.19 -21.19
C LYS A 40 -12.64 -31.47 -19.86
N MET A 41 -13.55 -30.52 -19.85
CA MET A 41 -14.04 -29.90 -18.62
C MET A 41 -14.94 -30.91 -17.91
N LEU A 42 -14.43 -31.52 -16.84
CA LEU A 42 -15.22 -32.41 -15.99
C LEU A 42 -16.16 -31.58 -15.09
N PRO A 43 -17.32 -32.15 -14.72
CA PRO A 43 -18.21 -31.52 -13.75
C PRO A 43 -17.51 -31.40 -12.38
N LEU A 44 -17.85 -30.35 -11.64
CA LEU A 44 -17.22 -30.00 -10.34
C LEU A 44 -17.27 -31.17 -9.33
N SER A 45 -18.37 -31.93 -9.34
CA SER A 45 -18.57 -33.10 -8.48
C SER A 45 -17.55 -34.21 -8.73
N GLU A 46 -17.24 -34.49 -9.99
CA GLU A 46 -16.24 -35.50 -10.34
C GLU A 46 -14.84 -35.05 -9.99
N CYS A 47 -14.51 -33.76 -10.17
CA CYS A 47 -13.22 -33.20 -9.73
C CYS A 47 -13.01 -33.37 -8.22
N ILE A 48 -14.02 -33.06 -7.41
CA ILE A 48 -13.93 -33.19 -5.94
C ILE A 48 -13.81 -34.66 -5.53
N ASN A 49 -14.62 -35.55 -6.11
CA ASN A 49 -14.56 -36.99 -5.82
C ASN A 49 -13.20 -37.57 -6.20
N SER A 50 -12.69 -37.20 -7.38
CA SER A 50 -11.38 -37.62 -7.89
C SER A 50 -10.24 -37.17 -6.96
N LEU A 51 -10.35 -35.96 -6.42
CA LEU A 51 -9.37 -35.39 -5.49
C LEU A 51 -9.28 -36.17 -4.17
N PHE A 52 -10.42 -36.60 -3.60
CA PHE A 52 -10.45 -37.35 -2.35
C PHE A 52 -10.16 -38.85 -2.51
N GLN A 53 -10.49 -39.43 -3.66
CA GLN A 53 -10.39 -40.87 -3.88
C GLN A 53 -8.95 -41.32 -4.19
N SER A 54 -8.11 -40.43 -4.72
CA SER A 54 -6.75 -40.77 -5.11
C SER A 54 -5.70 -39.90 -4.41
N ARG A 55 -4.84 -40.57 -3.64
CA ARG A 55 -3.71 -39.94 -2.92
C ARG A 55 -2.77 -39.17 -3.87
N GLN A 56 -2.61 -39.64 -5.11
CA GLN A 56 -1.76 -39.00 -6.10
C GLN A 56 -2.33 -37.65 -6.58
N HIS A 57 -3.65 -37.53 -6.76
CA HIS A 57 -4.30 -36.27 -7.14
C HIS A 57 -4.23 -35.30 -5.99
N TRP A 58 -4.48 -35.79 -4.76
CA TRP A 58 -4.39 -34.99 -3.55
C TRP A 58 -3.00 -34.36 -3.37
N MET A 59 -1.94 -35.16 -3.55
CA MET A 59 -0.56 -34.68 -3.49
C MET A 59 -0.25 -33.66 -4.60
N LEU A 60 -0.71 -33.91 -5.82
CA LEU A 60 -0.52 -33.00 -6.95
C LEU A 60 -1.22 -31.66 -6.71
N TYR A 61 -2.48 -31.70 -6.25
CA TYR A 61 -3.27 -30.52 -5.90
C TYR A 61 -2.58 -29.70 -4.81
N LEU A 62 -2.12 -30.34 -3.73
CA LEU A 62 -1.38 -29.67 -2.65
C LEU A 62 -0.08 -29.03 -3.14
N CYS A 63 0.67 -29.70 -4.02
CA CYS A 63 1.90 -29.15 -4.60
C CYS A 63 1.63 -27.86 -5.38
N LEU A 64 0.64 -27.90 -6.27
CA LEU A 64 0.23 -26.75 -7.08
C LEU A 64 -0.36 -25.62 -6.21
N GLN A 65 -1.16 -25.98 -5.19
CA GLN A 65 -1.72 -25.01 -4.25
C GLN A 65 -0.62 -24.34 -3.41
N GLY A 66 0.43 -25.08 -3.06
CA GLY A 66 1.62 -24.57 -2.41
C GLY A 66 2.35 -23.54 -3.27
N PHE A 67 2.46 -23.77 -4.57
CA PHE A 67 3.03 -22.79 -5.49
C PHE A 67 2.19 -21.50 -5.58
N SER A 68 0.86 -21.63 -5.64
CA SER A 68 -0.05 -20.47 -5.57
C SER A 68 0.09 -19.70 -4.26
N LEU A 69 0.28 -20.38 -3.13
CA LEU A 69 0.54 -19.76 -1.83
C LEU A 69 1.86 -18.97 -1.84
N ILE A 70 2.93 -19.55 -2.38
CA ILE A 70 4.24 -18.88 -2.49
C ILE A 70 4.11 -17.61 -3.34
N LEU A 71 3.41 -17.66 -4.47
CA LEU A 71 3.15 -16.47 -5.31
C LEU A 71 2.38 -15.38 -4.55
N ALA A 72 1.35 -15.76 -3.79
CA ALA A 72 0.57 -14.84 -2.98
C ALA A 72 1.44 -14.17 -1.88
N LEU A 73 2.31 -14.94 -1.24
CA LEU A 73 3.30 -14.42 -0.28
C LEU A 73 4.30 -13.49 -0.96
N MET A 74 4.85 -13.87 -2.11
CA MET A 74 5.75 -12.99 -2.88
C MET A 74 5.07 -11.66 -3.20
N TYR A 75 3.83 -11.67 -3.70
CA TYR A 75 3.05 -10.45 -3.95
C TYR A 75 2.93 -9.57 -2.69
N TYR A 76 2.68 -10.19 -1.54
CA TYR A 76 2.60 -9.48 -0.28
C TYR A 76 3.92 -8.77 0.09
N PHE A 77 5.07 -9.46 -0.11
CA PHE A 77 6.40 -8.93 0.22
C PHE A 77 6.94 -7.92 -0.80
N THR A 78 6.70 -8.11 -2.11
CA THR A 78 7.32 -7.28 -3.18
C THR A 78 6.98 -5.80 -3.09
N ASN A 79 5.82 -5.43 -2.53
CA ASN A 79 5.41 -4.02 -2.43
C ASN A 79 5.48 -3.48 -0.99
N LEU A 80 6.29 -4.08 -0.12
CA LEU A 80 6.64 -3.47 1.15
C LEU A 80 7.56 -2.29 0.86
N ARG A 81 7.07 -1.07 1.13
CA ARG A 81 7.85 0.17 1.01
C ARG A 81 8.12 0.70 2.43
N PRO A 82 8.99 0.03 3.21
CA PRO A 82 9.28 0.45 4.58
C PRO A 82 9.96 1.83 4.64
N TYR A 83 10.58 2.24 3.54
CA TYR A 83 11.26 3.53 3.38
C TYR A 83 10.33 4.69 2.98
N GLN A 84 9.02 4.46 2.84
CA GLN A 84 8.08 5.55 2.60
C GLN A 84 7.53 5.99 3.95
N SER A 85 7.96 7.16 4.42
CA SER A 85 7.32 7.85 5.53
C SER A 85 5.97 8.42 5.08
N ASP A 86 5.05 8.52 6.04
CA ASP A 86 3.79 9.24 5.82
C ASP A 86 4.09 10.74 5.60
N LEU A 87 3.20 11.45 4.91
CA LEU A 87 3.35 12.88 4.63
C LEU A 87 2.46 13.69 5.57
N VAL A 88 3.02 14.77 6.14
CA VAL A 88 2.28 15.82 6.83
C VAL A 88 1.89 16.89 5.83
N GLU A 89 0.62 17.30 5.86
CA GLU A 89 0.11 18.44 5.10
C GLU A 89 0.26 19.71 5.93
N ILE A 90 0.89 20.73 5.36
CA ILE A 90 1.21 21.99 6.05
C ILE A 90 0.41 23.12 5.46
N THR A 91 0.35 23.15 4.13
CA THR A 91 -0.57 23.98 3.36
C THR A 91 -1.25 23.10 2.31
N PRO A 92 -2.37 23.54 1.70
CA PRO A 92 -3.08 22.74 0.69
C PRO A 92 -2.20 22.25 -0.48
N GLU A 93 -1.11 22.96 -0.77
CA GLU A 93 -0.18 22.64 -1.85
C GLU A 93 1.15 22.02 -1.37
N ILE A 94 1.50 22.16 -0.08
CA ILE A 94 2.80 21.74 0.44
C ILE A 94 2.64 20.58 1.42
N LYS A 95 3.25 19.44 1.06
CA LYS A 95 3.30 18.22 1.88
C LYS A 95 4.75 17.82 2.11
N THR A 96 5.12 17.53 3.35
CA THR A 96 6.49 17.11 3.71
C THR A 96 6.48 15.78 4.47
N PRO A 97 7.51 14.94 4.32
CA PRO A 97 7.60 13.68 5.05
C PRO A 97 7.60 13.89 6.57
N VAL A 98 6.88 13.02 7.28
CA VAL A 98 6.93 12.93 8.75
C VAL A 98 8.36 12.56 9.15
N SER A 99 8.91 13.28 10.14
CA SER A 99 10.16 12.89 10.80
C SER A 99 9.95 11.57 11.56
N VAL A 100 10.50 10.47 11.05
CA VAL A 100 10.42 9.14 11.66
C VAL A 100 11.83 8.60 11.97
N GLY A 101 11.93 7.76 13.00
CA GLY A 101 13.19 7.34 13.64
C GLY A 101 14.26 6.74 12.71
N GLN A 102 15.51 6.77 13.18
CA GLN A 102 16.77 6.48 12.45
C GLN A 102 17.19 7.55 11.43
N PHE A 103 16.55 8.72 11.39
CA PHE A 103 16.92 9.86 10.52
C PHE A 103 17.00 9.53 9.02
N GLN A 104 16.53 8.34 8.58
CA GLN A 104 16.64 7.86 7.19
C GLN A 104 15.79 8.68 6.22
N HIS A 105 14.79 9.39 6.74
CA HIS A 105 13.88 10.25 6.00
C HIS A 105 14.03 11.73 6.37
N GLY A 106 15.12 12.06 7.08
CA GLY A 106 15.33 13.37 7.69
C GLY A 106 14.61 13.49 9.05
N SER A 107 15.21 14.25 9.96
CA SER A 107 14.59 14.69 11.21
C SER A 107 14.02 16.09 11.15
N ALA A 108 14.28 16.81 10.05
CA ALA A 108 13.75 18.15 9.87
C ALA A 108 12.22 18.06 9.84
N ARG A 109 11.60 18.78 10.77
CA ARG A 109 10.15 18.99 10.82
C ARG A 109 9.88 20.48 10.91
N TRP A 110 8.67 20.86 10.57
CA TRP A 110 8.22 22.24 10.74
C TRP A 110 7.94 22.52 12.21
N LEU A 111 8.20 23.77 12.60
CA LEU A 111 7.95 24.27 13.94
C LEU A 111 6.44 24.30 14.21
N ASN A 112 6.04 23.86 15.39
CA ASN A 112 4.68 24.09 15.89
C ASN A 112 4.52 25.58 16.24
N ASP A 113 3.28 26.07 16.34
CA ASP A 113 3.04 27.49 16.60
C ASP A 113 3.68 27.98 17.91
N GLU A 114 3.64 27.16 18.98
CA GLU A 114 4.32 27.45 20.25
C GLU A 114 5.86 27.54 20.14
N GLU A 115 6.45 26.81 19.20
CA GLU A 115 7.90 26.79 18.99
C GLU A 115 8.33 27.96 18.10
N LYS A 116 7.47 28.43 17.20
CA LYS A 116 7.73 29.62 16.39
C LYS A 116 7.93 30.84 17.27
N ASP A 117 7.08 31.01 18.29
CA ASP A 117 7.17 32.14 19.22
C ASP A 117 8.45 32.12 20.07
N LYS A 118 9.07 30.95 20.25
CA LYS A 118 10.36 30.80 20.95
C LYS A 118 11.56 30.93 20.01
N ALA A 119 11.42 30.48 18.76
CA ALA A 119 12.48 30.45 17.78
C ALA A 119 12.67 31.80 17.08
N PHE A 120 11.60 32.59 16.95
CA PHE A 120 11.61 33.90 16.31
C PHE A 120 11.22 34.99 17.31
N ASP A 121 12.08 36.01 17.44
CA ASP A 121 11.69 37.24 18.10
C ASP A 121 10.59 37.92 17.29
N SER A 122 9.44 38.15 17.91
CA SER A 122 8.34 38.89 17.32
C SER A 122 8.25 40.27 17.96
N PHE A 123 8.12 41.30 17.13
CA PHE A 123 7.80 42.65 17.56
C PHE A 123 6.40 42.99 17.12
N ILE A 124 5.51 43.24 18.08
CA ILE A 124 4.17 43.74 17.79
C ILE A 124 4.30 45.25 17.63
N LEU A 125 4.16 45.72 16.39
CA LEU A 125 4.16 47.14 16.07
C LEU A 125 2.82 47.76 16.47
N ASP A 126 2.85 48.86 17.22
CA ASP A 126 1.66 49.66 17.51
C ASP A 126 1.22 50.42 16.25
N PRO A 127 0.03 50.12 15.68
CA PRO A 127 -0.46 50.81 14.49
C PRO A 127 -0.72 52.30 14.72
N ASN A 128 -0.91 52.73 15.97
CA ASN A 128 -1.19 54.12 16.32
C ASN A 128 0.07 54.96 16.51
N HIS A 129 1.25 54.34 16.51
CA HIS A 129 2.50 55.06 16.60
C HIS A 129 2.68 55.96 15.36
N SER A 130 3.02 57.23 15.59
CA SER A 130 3.06 58.27 14.54
C SER A 130 3.94 57.88 13.35
N LEU A 131 5.11 57.27 13.59
CA LEU A 131 6.02 56.76 12.55
C LEU A 131 5.44 55.59 11.76
N VAL A 132 4.80 54.61 12.43
CA VAL A 132 4.20 53.44 11.75
C VAL A 132 3.06 53.91 10.86
N LYS A 133 2.25 54.84 11.35
CA LYS A 133 1.17 55.45 10.57
C LYS A 133 1.69 56.19 9.33
N GLN A 134 2.83 56.88 9.43
CA GLN A 134 3.47 57.52 8.28
C GLN A 134 3.99 56.51 7.25
N LEU A 135 4.59 55.40 7.69
CA LEU A 135 5.11 54.34 6.82
C LEU A 135 3.99 53.54 6.12
N LEU A 136 2.81 53.45 6.74
CA LEU A 136 1.63 52.81 6.16
C LEU A 136 0.85 53.73 5.22
N MET A 137 1.15 55.04 5.20
CA MET A 137 0.52 55.95 4.24
C MET A 137 1.13 55.76 2.85
N PRO A 138 0.32 55.62 1.80
CA PRO A 138 0.82 55.54 0.42
C PRO A 138 1.57 56.84 0.04
N GLU A 139 2.64 56.70 -0.75
CA GLU A 139 3.62 57.76 -1.09
C GLU A 139 3.00 59.05 -1.67
N GLU A 140 1.76 59.01 -2.14
CA GLU A 140 1.07 60.16 -2.74
C GLU A 140 0.82 61.33 -1.77
N LYS A 141 0.92 61.12 -0.45
CA LYS A 141 0.75 62.20 0.55
C LYS A 141 2.04 62.91 0.97
N PHE A 142 3.20 62.50 0.48
CA PHE A 142 4.49 63.09 0.86
C PHE A 142 4.96 64.22 -0.05
N LYS A 143 4.21 64.55 -1.12
CA LYS A 143 4.46 65.72 -1.98
C LYS A 143 3.39 66.80 -1.74
N GLY A 144 3.60 67.59 -0.70
CA GLY A 144 2.87 68.83 -0.42
C GLY A 144 3.84 69.85 0.15
#